data_AF-A0A1E8FRT0-F1
#
_entry.id   AF-A0A1E8FRT0-F1
#
_cell.length_a   1.000
_cell.length_b   1.000
_cell.length_c   1.000
_cell.angle_alpha   90.00
_cell.angle_beta   90.00
_cell.angle_gamma   90.00
#
_symmetry.space_group_name_H-M   'P 1'
#
loop_
_entity.id
_entity.type
_entity.pdbx_description
1 polymer ?
#
loop_
_entity_poly.entity_id
_entity_poly.type
_entity_poly.pdbx_seq_one_letter_code
_entity_poly.pdbx_strand_id
1 'polypeptide(L)'
;MTEPLPQETISRELREVLGAALGTAQEHMEQNGGFLPFGVTLADDGELRLVMISPGEPDADGNIDAESMLADVIELLRQGRDGYKAVAFASDVTLPEHGTDGIHAAAEHRSGGLMAAVVPYDVTAEGFAFRPVEADGHEAAVWVG
;
A
#
# COMPACT_ATOMS: atom_id res chain seq x y z
N MET A 1 -18.20 -26.65 11.79
CA MET A 1 -17.24 -25.59 11.39
C MET A 1 -17.68 -24.35 12.14
N THR A 2 -16.89 -23.87 13.09
CA THR A 2 -17.21 -22.63 13.81
C THR A 2 -16.85 -21.46 12.90
N GLU A 3 -17.78 -20.53 12.68
CA GLU A 3 -17.48 -19.30 11.95
C GLU A 3 -16.41 -18.49 12.70
N PRO A 4 -15.44 -17.87 12.00
CA PRO A 4 -14.39 -17.08 12.64
C PRO A 4 -14.99 -15.87 13.38
N LEU A 5 -14.36 -15.45 14.48
CA LEU A 5 -14.80 -14.26 15.20
C LEU A 5 -14.66 -13.01 14.30
N PRO A 6 -15.49 -11.98 14.49
CA PRO A 6 -15.43 -10.76 13.67
C PRO A 6 -14.04 -10.12 13.61
N GLN A 7 -13.31 -10.10 14.73
CA GLN A 7 -11.96 -9.55 14.80
C GLN A 7 -10.93 -10.38 14.00
N GLU A 8 -11.10 -11.70 13.97
CA GLU A 8 -10.22 -12.58 13.19
C GLU A 8 -10.41 -12.32 11.70
N THR A 9 -11.66 -12.15 11.26
CA THR A 9 -12.01 -11.80 9.87
C THR A 9 -11.38 -10.46 9.45
N ILE A 10 -11.57 -9.41 10.26
CA ILE A 10 -10.96 -8.09 10.00
C ILE A 10 -9.45 -8.19 9.87
N SER A 11 -8.80 -8.89 10.81
CA SER A 11 -7.35 -9.03 10.80
C SER A 11 -6.84 -9.83 9.59
N ARG A 12 -7.62 -10.78 9.08
CA ARG A 12 -7.29 -11.55 7.89
C ARG A 12 -7.40 -10.67 6.64
N GLU A 13 -8.50 -9.93 6.50
CA GLU A 13 -8.76 -9.06 5.37
C GLU A 13 -7.73 -7.91 5.29
N LEU A 14 -7.31 -7.35 6.43
CA LEU A 14 -6.20 -6.39 6.51
C LEU A 14 -4.87 -6.99 6.03
N ARG A 15 -4.52 -8.19 6.49
CA ARG A 15 -3.29 -8.87 6.05
C ARG A 15 -3.31 -9.21 4.57
N GLU A 16 -4.50 -9.51 4.04
CA GLU A 16 -4.68 -9.84 2.63
C GLU A 16 -4.37 -8.64 1.73
N VAL A 17 -5.01 -7.49 1.97
CA VAL A 17 -4.73 -6.27 1.19
C VAL A 17 -3.31 -5.76 1.41
N LEU A 18 -2.79 -5.83 2.64
CA LEU A 18 -1.42 -5.41 2.95
C LEU A 18 -0.38 -6.29 2.25
N GLY A 19 -0.54 -7.61 2.34
CA GLY A 19 0.36 -8.55 1.68
C GLY A 19 0.32 -8.42 0.16
N ALA A 20 -0.88 -8.20 -0.41
CA ALA A 20 -1.03 -7.94 -1.84
C ALA A 20 -0.31 -6.65 -2.25
N ALA A 21 -0.46 -5.55 -1.49
CA ALA A 21 0.21 -4.29 -1.78
C ALA A 21 1.75 -4.43 -1.73
N LEU A 22 2.29 -5.04 -0.66
CA LEU A 22 3.74 -5.27 -0.55
C LEU A 22 4.27 -6.18 -1.66
N GLY A 23 3.53 -7.24 -2.03
CA GLY A 23 3.91 -8.14 -3.11
C GLY A 23 3.91 -7.44 -4.47
N THR A 24 2.86 -6.67 -4.79
CA THR A 24 2.79 -5.91 -6.04
C THR A 24 3.90 -4.86 -6.15
N ALA A 25 4.23 -4.17 -5.06
CA ALA A 25 5.31 -3.18 -5.07
C ALA A 25 6.67 -3.82 -5.36
N GLN A 26 6.98 -4.95 -4.71
CA GLN A 26 8.21 -5.72 -4.97
C GLN A 26 8.27 -6.19 -6.43
N GLU A 27 7.19 -6.78 -6.96
CA GLU A 27 7.11 -7.20 -8.36
C GLU A 27 7.34 -6.04 -9.32
N HIS A 28 6.74 -4.86 -9.06
CA HIS A 28 6.96 -3.69 -9.90
C HIS A 28 8.41 -3.18 -9.82
N MET A 29 9.05 -3.22 -8.64
CA MET A 29 10.47 -2.90 -8.51
C MET A 29 11.33 -3.84 -9.35
N GLU A 30 11.13 -5.16 -9.22
CA GLU A 30 11.90 -6.15 -9.97
C GLU A 30 11.69 -6.05 -11.49
N GLN A 31 10.46 -5.73 -11.94
CA GLN A 31 10.13 -5.67 -13.36
C GLN A 31 10.46 -4.33 -14.02
N ASN A 32 10.26 -3.22 -13.30
CA ASN A 32 10.30 -1.87 -13.88
C ASN A 32 11.41 -0.98 -13.31
N GLY A 33 12.16 -1.45 -12.30
CA GLY A 33 13.16 -0.63 -11.62
C GLY A 33 12.59 0.34 -10.59
N GLY A 34 11.29 0.24 -10.28
CA GLY A 34 10.59 1.12 -9.36
C GLY A 34 9.07 1.00 -9.49
N PHE A 35 8.33 1.71 -8.66
CA PHE A 35 6.87 1.79 -8.74
C PHE A 35 6.39 3.19 -8.33
N LEU A 36 5.22 3.56 -8.84
CA LEU A 36 4.49 4.76 -8.41
C LEU A 36 3.43 4.38 -7.37
N PRO A 37 3.00 5.30 -6.50
CA PRO A 37 1.98 5.01 -5.50
C PRO A 37 0.72 4.39 -6.09
N PHE A 38 0.16 3.41 -5.39
CA PHE A 38 -1.04 2.69 -5.82
C PHE A 38 -1.84 2.18 -4.63
N GLY A 39 -3.08 1.80 -4.90
CA GLY A 39 -3.99 1.17 -3.95
C GLY A 39 -4.29 -0.28 -4.28
N VAL A 40 -4.64 -1.06 -3.27
CA VAL A 40 -5.27 -2.38 -3.36
C VAL A 40 -6.59 -2.30 -2.63
N THR A 41 -7.66 -2.83 -3.22
CA THR A 41 -8.97 -2.89 -2.58
C THR A 41 -9.40 -4.33 -2.45
N LEU A 42 -10.04 -4.67 -1.33
CA LEU A 42 -10.84 -5.88 -1.18
C LEU A 42 -12.31 -5.47 -1.24
N ALA A 43 -12.97 -5.78 -2.35
CA ALA A 43 -14.35 -5.40 -2.58
C ALA A 43 -15.36 -6.28 -1.80
N ASP A 44 -16.62 -5.84 -1.73
CA ASP A 44 -17.68 -6.58 -1.05
C ASP A 44 -17.93 -7.99 -1.63
N ASP A 45 -17.65 -8.19 -2.91
CA ASP A 45 -17.65 -9.50 -3.58
C ASP A 45 -16.48 -10.40 -3.19
N GLY A 46 -15.48 -9.87 -2.45
CA GLY A 46 -14.31 -10.61 -2.01
C GLY A 46 -13.17 -10.63 -3.04
N GLU A 47 -13.23 -9.81 -4.10
CA GLU A 47 -12.14 -9.70 -5.07
C GLU A 47 -11.12 -8.63 -4.67
N LEU A 48 -9.84 -8.97 -4.85
CA LEU A 48 -8.74 -8.01 -4.78
C LEU A 48 -8.60 -7.26 -6.11
N ARG A 49 -8.47 -5.93 -6.04
CA ARG A 49 -8.31 -5.08 -7.23
C ARG A 49 -7.25 -4.02 -7.00
N LEU A 50 -6.40 -3.80 -8.01
CA LEU A 50 -5.44 -2.70 -8.05
C LEU A 50 -6.10 -1.40 -8.47
N VAL A 51 -5.75 -0.31 -7.79
CA VAL A 51 -6.14 1.06 -8.07
C VAL A 51 -4.88 1.83 -8.40
N MET A 52 -4.74 2.26 -9.64
CA MET A 52 -3.61 3.05 -10.10
C MET A 52 -4.12 4.39 -10.62
N ILE A 53 -3.35 5.44 -10.38
CA ILE A 53 -3.60 6.77 -10.93
C ILE A 53 -2.53 7.06 -11.98
N SER A 54 -2.93 7.71 -13.06
CA SER A 54 -1.96 8.16 -14.06
C SER A 54 -1.13 9.29 -13.47
N PRO A 55 0.21 9.24 -13.59
CA PRO A 55 1.04 10.35 -13.11
C PRO A 55 0.63 11.65 -13.79
N GLY A 56 0.68 12.74 -13.02
CA GLY A 56 0.50 14.09 -13.55
C GLY A 56 1.64 14.49 -14.50
N GLU A 57 1.59 15.73 -14.99
CA GLU A 57 2.71 16.27 -15.74
C GLU A 57 3.94 16.38 -14.84
N PRO A 58 5.11 15.89 -15.28
CA PRO A 58 6.33 16.04 -14.53
C PRO A 58 6.70 17.52 -14.37
N ASP A 59 7.43 17.82 -13.30
CA ASP A 59 7.97 19.16 -13.08
C ASP A 59 9.05 19.53 -14.13
N ALA A 60 9.61 20.74 -14.00
CA ALA A 60 10.63 21.24 -14.93
C ALA A 60 11.90 20.38 -14.98
N ASP A 61 12.15 19.57 -13.94
CA ASP A 61 13.29 18.67 -13.80
C ASP A 61 12.93 17.23 -14.20
N GLY A 62 11.69 16.97 -14.62
CA GLY A 62 11.21 15.68 -15.06
C GLY A 62 10.70 14.77 -13.93
N ASN A 63 10.56 15.28 -12.71
CA ASN A 63 10.15 14.48 -11.57
C ASN A 63 8.62 14.42 -11.43
N ILE A 64 8.15 13.29 -10.93
CA ILE A 64 6.75 13.07 -10.57
C ILE A 64 6.60 13.29 -9.07
N ASP A 65 5.61 14.07 -8.67
CA ASP A 65 5.27 14.30 -7.26
C ASP A 65 4.55 13.06 -6.68
N ALA A 66 5.33 12.12 -6.15
CA ALA A 66 4.82 10.89 -5.56
C ALA A 66 3.96 11.14 -4.31
N GLU A 67 4.21 12.21 -3.55
CA GLU A 67 3.40 12.55 -2.38
C GLU A 67 2.00 13.00 -2.81
N SER A 68 1.90 13.87 -3.81
CA SER A 68 0.61 14.27 -4.39
C SER A 68 -0.11 13.07 -5.00
N MET A 69 0.61 12.17 -5.69
CA MET A 69 0.00 10.96 -6.26
C MET A 69 -0.56 10.02 -5.18
N LEU A 70 0.16 9.83 -4.07
CA LEU A 70 -0.34 9.04 -2.95
C LEU A 70 -1.60 9.66 -2.35
N ALA A 71 -1.62 10.99 -2.19
CA ALA A 71 -2.82 11.70 -1.74
C ALA A 71 -4.00 11.47 -2.69
N ASP A 72 -3.80 11.55 -4.01
CA ASP A 72 -4.83 11.27 -5.01
C ASP A 72 -5.32 9.82 -4.94
N VAL A 73 -4.43 8.85 -4.70
CA VAL A 73 -4.78 7.43 -4.52
C VAL A 73 -5.70 7.29 -3.32
N ILE A 74 -5.34 7.90 -2.19
CA ILE A 74 -6.13 7.86 -0.96
C ILE A 74 -7.49 8.53 -1.18
N GLU A 75 -7.55 9.66 -1.88
CA GLU A 75 -8.81 10.34 -2.22
C GLU A 75 -9.71 9.46 -3.11
N LEU A 76 -9.14 8.77 -4.10
CA LEU A 76 -9.89 7.83 -4.94
C LEU A 76 -10.44 6.65 -4.12
N LEU A 77 -9.63 6.09 -3.21
CA LEU A 77 -10.07 5.05 -2.28
C LEU A 77 -11.19 5.55 -1.35
N ARG A 78 -11.09 6.80 -0.85
CA ARG A 78 -12.14 7.45 -0.04
C ARG A 78 -13.45 7.55 -0.81
N GLN A 79 -13.40 7.94 -2.09
CA GLN A 79 -14.60 8.06 -2.92
C GLN A 79 -15.29 6.72 -3.17
N GLY A 80 -14.53 5.62 -3.26
CA GLY A 80 -15.06 4.26 -3.46
C GLY A 80 -15.37 3.47 -2.20
N ARG A 81 -15.07 4.01 -1.01
CA ARG A 81 -14.99 3.26 0.26
C ARG A 81 -16.24 2.49 0.66
N ASP A 82 -17.42 2.89 0.18
CA ASP A 82 -18.68 2.22 0.48
C ASP A 82 -18.79 0.83 -0.18
N GLY A 83 -17.98 0.53 -1.20
CA GLY A 83 -17.93 -0.77 -1.88
C GLY A 83 -16.78 -1.68 -1.44
N TYR A 84 -16.00 -1.29 -0.44
CA TYR A 84 -14.80 -1.99 0.00
C TYR A 84 -14.97 -2.52 1.42
N LYS A 85 -14.46 -3.74 1.67
CA LYS A 85 -14.27 -4.29 3.02
C LYS A 85 -12.98 -3.74 3.63
N ALA A 86 -11.90 -3.77 2.86
CA ALA A 86 -10.59 -3.27 3.25
C ALA A 86 -9.89 -2.63 2.04
N VAL A 87 -8.93 -1.76 2.33
CA VAL A 87 -8.02 -1.20 1.34
C VAL A 87 -6.61 -1.21 1.89
N ALA A 88 -5.64 -1.22 0.99
CA ALA A 88 -4.27 -0.85 1.28
C ALA A 88 -3.77 0.15 0.24
N PHE A 89 -2.72 0.87 0.57
CA PHE A 89 -1.99 1.69 -0.38
C PHE A 89 -0.50 1.61 -0.06
N ALA A 90 0.32 1.70 -1.09
CA ALA A 90 1.77 1.58 -0.98
C ALA A 90 2.45 2.74 -1.70
N SER A 91 3.60 3.15 -1.16
CA SER A 91 4.49 4.14 -1.74
C SER A 91 5.93 3.79 -1.44
N ASP A 92 6.82 4.27 -2.31
CA ASP A 92 8.24 4.30 -2.01
C ASP A 92 8.53 5.40 -0.98
N VAL A 93 9.37 5.11 0.01
CA VAL A 93 9.73 6.06 1.07
C VAL A 93 11.22 5.97 1.39
N THR A 94 11.83 7.11 1.71
CA THR A 94 13.18 7.13 2.27
C THR A 94 13.16 6.75 3.74
N LEU A 95 14.07 5.86 4.15
CA LEU A 95 14.21 5.38 5.52
C LEU A 95 15.59 5.79 6.10
N PRO A 96 15.71 6.99 6.69
CA PRO A 96 16.99 7.52 7.16
C PRO A 96 17.66 6.63 8.21
N GLU A 97 16.88 5.98 9.07
CA GLU A 97 17.38 5.09 10.12
C GLU A 97 17.97 3.78 9.58
N HIS A 98 17.52 3.34 8.40
CA HIS A 98 18.04 2.16 7.72
C HIS A 98 19.13 2.50 6.70
N GLY A 99 19.33 3.79 6.40
CA GLY A 99 20.29 4.28 5.40
C GLY A 99 19.94 3.86 3.98
N THR A 100 18.68 3.58 3.69
CA THR A 100 18.17 3.13 2.40
C THR A 100 16.71 3.54 2.22
N ASP A 101 16.10 3.18 1.10
CA ASP A 101 14.68 3.36 0.83
C ASP A 101 13.89 2.08 1.19
N GLY A 102 12.56 2.19 1.20
CA GLY A 102 11.68 1.09 1.50
C GLY A 102 10.30 1.23 0.90
N ILE A 103 9.62 0.09 0.78
CA ILE A 103 8.22 0.03 0.42
C ILE A 103 7.42 0.21 1.71
N HIS A 104 6.74 1.33 1.86
CA HIS A 104 5.76 1.50 2.93
C HIS A 104 4.38 1.13 2.39
N ALA A 105 3.63 0.35 3.16
CA ALA A 105 2.23 0.06 2.87
C ALA A 105 1.37 0.13 4.14
N ALA A 106 0.20 0.75 4.00
CA ALA A 106 -0.78 0.84 5.06
C ALA A 106 -2.12 0.25 4.60
N ALA A 107 -2.82 -0.39 5.52
CA ALA A 107 -4.09 -1.08 5.30
C ALA A 107 -5.14 -0.65 6.32
N GLU A 108 -6.36 -0.46 5.84
CA GLU A 108 -7.52 -0.05 6.62
C GLU A 108 -8.73 -0.92 6.31
N HIS A 109 -9.57 -1.13 7.31
CA HIS A 109 -10.78 -1.93 7.17
C HIS A 109 -12.02 -1.11 7.56
N ARG A 110 -13.13 -1.26 6.83
CA ARG A 110 -14.37 -0.47 7.01
C ARG A 110 -14.96 -0.57 8.42
N SER A 111 -14.80 -1.73 9.04
CA SER A 111 -15.28 -2.02 10.40
C SER A 111 -14.27 -1.61 11.49
N GLY A 112 -13.27 -0.82 11.14
CA GLY A 112 -12.14 -0.46 11.99
C GLY A 112 -10.99 -1.46 11.91
N GLY A 113 -9.80 -1.00 12.29
CA GLY A 113 -8.55 -1.76 12.23
C GLY A 113 -7.56 -1.14 11.23
N LEU A 114 -6.31 -1.04 11.66
CA LEU A 114 -5.20 -0.48 10.90
C LEU A 114 -4.03 -1.44 10.99
N MET A 115 -3.31 -1.61 9.89
CA MET A 115 -2.01 -2.27 9.85
C MET A 115 -1.11 -1.48 8.91
N ALA A 116 0.14 -1.28 9.28
CA ALA A 116 1.14 -0.77 8.37
C ALA A 116 2.41 -1.58 8.52
N ALA A 117 3.18 -1.58 7.44
CA ALA A 117 4.45 -2.27 7.38
C ALA A 117 5.36 -1.58 6.39
N VAL A 118 6.65 -1.72 6.65
CA VAL A 118 7.71 -1.30 5.75
C VAL A 118 8.56 -2.50 5.35
N VAL A 119 8.98 -2.52 4.09
CA VAL A 119 9.97 -3.47 3.57
C VAL A 119 11.15 -2.64 3.07
N PRO A 120 12.21 -2.48 3.87
CA PRO A 120 13.42 -1.83 3.40
C PRO A 120 14.04 -2.63 2.25
N TYR A 121 14.70 -1.97 1.32
CA TYR A 121 15.41 -2.66 0.24
C TYR A 121 16.76 -2.02 -0.05
N ASP A 122 17.69 -2.78 -0.62
CA ASP A 122 18.95 -2.27 -1.15
C ASP A 122 18.96 -2.38 -2.68
N VAL A 123 19.43 -1.32 -3.36
CA VAL A 123 19.71 -1.38 -4.80
C VAL A 123 21.07 -2.04 -5.00
N THR A 124 21.08 -3.14 -5.75
CA THR A 124 22.27 -3.95 -6.03
C THR A 124 22.57 -3.99 -7.53
N ALA A 125 23.71 -4.56 -7.92
CA ALA A 125 24.04 -4.76 -9.34
C ALA A 125 23.09 -5.74 -10.05
N GLU A 126 22.39 -6.60 -9.30
CA GLU A 126 21.53 -7.67 -9.81
C GLU A 126 20.03 -7.30 -9.74
N GLY A 127 19.69 -6.12 -9.20
CA GLY A 127 18.31 -5.69 -8.95
C GLY A 127 18.13 -5.24 -7.50
N PHE A 128 16.99 -5.59 -6.89
CA PHE A 128 16.65 -5.20 -5.53
C PHE A 128 16.87 -6.34 -4.55
N ALA A 129 17.44 -6.04 -3.39
CA ALA A 129 17.52 -6.97 -2.27
C ALA A 129 16.56 -6.51 -1.16
N PHE A 130 15.40 -7.16 -1.05
CA PHE A 130 14.41 -6.87 -0.03
C PHE A 130 14.82 -7.40 1.34
N ARG A 131 14.68 -6.58 2.37
CA ARG A 131 14.91 -6.94 3.77
C ARG A 131 13.62 -7.50 4.40
N PRO A 132 13.70 -8.12 5.60
CA PRO A 132 12.50 -8.59 6.29
C PRO A 132 11.48 -7.47 6.50
N VAL A 133 10.20 -7.82 6.39
CA VAL A 133 9.09 -6.89 6.69
C VAL A 133 9.11 -6.48 8.16
N GLU A 134 8.95 -5.19 8.39
CA GLU A 134 8.90 -4.57 9.72
C GLU A 134 7.52 -3.94 9.92
N ALA A 135 6.96 -4.10 11.12
CA ALA A 135 5.68 -3.48 11.44
C ALA A 135 5.87 -1.97 11.63
N ASP A 136 4.93 -1.17 11.11
CA ASP A 136 4.98 0.28 11.18
C ASP A 136 3.65 0.87 11.69
N GLY A 137 3.65 2.17 11.98
CA GLY A 137 2.48 2.93 12.39
C GLY A 137 1.77 3.62 11.22
N HIS A 138 0.44 3.74 11.30
CA HIS A 138 -0.34 4.51 10.33
C HIS A 138 -1.57 5.13 10.99
N GLU A 139 -1.92 6.35 10.58
CA GLU A 139 -3.14 7.04 10.99
C GLU A 139 -4.23 6.80 9.95
N ALA A 140 -5.45 6.48 10.39
CA ALA A 140 -6.57 6.24 9.49
C ALA A 140 -6.74 7.39 8.48
N ALA A 141 -6.86 7.04 7.22
CA ALA A 141 -6.95 7.94 6.10
C ALA A 141 -8.22 7.67 5.29
N VAL A 142 -8.66 6.45 5.02
CA VAL A 142 -9.77 6.20 4.09
C VAL A 142 -11.16 6.33 4.73
N TRP A 143 -11.30 5.83 5.95
CA TRP A 143 -12.58 5.87 6.70
C TRP A 143 -12.65 6.95 7.79
N VAL A 144 -11.70 7.89 7.81
CA VAL A 144 -11.86 9.11 8.62
C VAL A 144 -12.95 10.00 8.03
N GLY A 145 -13.75 10.58 8.93
CA GLY A 145 -14.87 11.47 8.63
C GLY A 145 -14.49 12.92 8.81
#